data_AF-E6U0Q7-F1
#
_entry.id   AF-E6U0Q7-F1
#
_cell.length_a   1.000
_cell.length_b   1.000
_cell.length_c   1.000
_cell.angle_alpha   90.00
_cell.angle_beta   90.00
_cell.angle_gamma   90.00
#
_symmetry.space_group_name_H-M   'P 1'
#
loop_
_entity.id
_entity.type
_entity.pdbx_description
1 polymer ?
#
loop_
_entity_poly.entity_id
_entity_poly.type
_entity_poly.pdbx_seq_one_letter_code
_entity_poly.pdbx_strand_id
1 'polypeptide(L)'
;MQSMLLKKVLYYSTSFSFVCLILIGCNTTGTDNAVDDLSNQGKAVDSENMNEDDQEGYVPSETDIIFKENTLTNVELLDQFVEVAGEKGNDNESKIRIVKYVSQGVMIYDLQSRYDDTVGHRWIEVLPDMSYYQSYEGETQDVFNNAPQQCNYMEKHTTSEHPDDEYYKLFECRTHWEYRILPVVGEGEE
;
A
#
# COMPACT_ATOMS: atom_id res chain seq x y z
N MET A 1 47.09 28.88 34.23
CA MET A 1 46.66 29.04 35.63
C MET A 1 45.29 28.40 35.73
N GLN A 2 45.21 27.22 36.37
CA GLN A 2 44.04 26.54 37.00
C GLN A 2 42.71 26.51 36.21
N SER A 3 41.89 25.48 36.21
CA SER A 3 41.88 24.15 36.81
C SER A 3 40.61 23.48 36.28
N MET A 4 40.74 22.18 36.00
CA MET A 4 39.70 21.15 35.93
C MET A 4 38.46 21.38 36.83
N LEU A 5 37.30 20.88 36.39
CA LEU A 5 36.58 19.71 36.97
C LEU A 5 35.15 19.62 36.37
N LEU A 6 34.89 18.61 35.53
CA LEU A 6 34.15 17.38 35.90
C LEU A 6 32.76 17.61 36.50
N LYS A 7 31.72 17.13 35.80
CA LYS A 7 30.82 16.09 36.32
C LYS A 7 30.11 15.38 35.17
N LYS A 8 30.58 14.16 34.93
CA LYS A 8 29.97 13.13 34.09
C LYS A 8 28.98 12.33 34.96
N VAL A 9 27.79 12.08 34.39
CA VAL A 9 27.23 10.73 34.15
C VAL A 9 26.55 9.96 35.30
N LEU A 10 25.46 9.29 34.89
CA LEU A 10 24.78 8.08 35.40
C LEU A 10 23.85 8.20 36.62
N TYR A 11 22.54 8.06 36.37
CA TYR A 11 21.67 7.27 37.22
C TYR A 11 20.82 6.30 36.39
N TYR A 12 21.02 5.02 36.70
CA TYR A 12 20.23 3.86 36.32
C TYR A 12 18.85 3.89 37.01
N SER A 13 17.80 3.43 36.32
CA SER A 13 17.08 2.24 36.79
C SER A 13 16.22 1.65 35.68
N THR A 14 16.54 0.42 35.33
CA THR A 14 15.66 -0.50 34.61
C THR A 14 14.56 -0.93 35.57
N SER A 15 13.31 -0.96 35.10
CA SER A 15 12.23 -1.67 35.79
C SER A 15 11.39 -2.40 34.76
N PHE A 16 11.90 -3.59 34.46
CA PHE A 16 11.23 -4.67 33.75
C PHE A 16 10.17 -5.23 34.72
N SER A 17 8.89 -4.94 34.49
CA SER A 17 7.80 -5.62 35.21
C SER A 17 7.07 -6.52 34.22
N PHE A 18 7.54 -7.77 34.19
CA PHE A 18 6.78 -8.92 33.73
C PHE A 18 5.58 -9.09 34.65
N VAL A 19 4.37 -8.90 34.14
CA VAL A 19 3.15 -9.39 34.78
C VAL A 19 2.55 -10.43 33.87
N CYS A 20 2.90 -11.70 34.15
CA CYS A 20 2.13 -12.85 33.72
C CYS A 20 0.80 -12.83 34.48
N LEU A 21 -0.32 -12.75 33.76
CA LEU A 21 -1.61 -13.19 34.30
C LEU A 21 -2.12 -14.39 33.52
N ILE A 22 -2.46 -15.38 34.32
CA ILE A 22 -2.68 -16.78 34.02
C ILE A 22 -4.08 -17.00 33.44
N LEU A 23 -4.11 -17.96 32.51
CA LEU A 23 -5.23 -18.74 32.00
C LEU A 23 -6.41 -18.94 32.99
N ILE A 24 -7.62 -18.69 32.52
CA ILE A 24 -8.82 -19.41 32.96
C ILE A 24 -9.56 -19.84 31.69
N GLY A 25 -9.61 -21.16 31.47
CA GLY A 25 -10.42 -21.78 30.43
C GLY A 25 -11.87 -21.99 30.86
N CYS A 26 -12.72 -22.24 29.87
CA CYS A 26 -13.94 -23.02 30.04
C CYS A 26 -14.15 -23.88 28.78
N ASN A 27 -13.90 -25.18 28.92
CA ASN A 27 -14.53 -26.21 28.09
C ASN A 27 -16.01 -26.27 28.46
N THR A 28 -16.90 -26.22 27.48
CA THR A 28 -18.23 -26.80 27.61
C THR A 28 -18.40 -27.79 26.47
N THR A 29 -18.37 -29.07 26.84
CA THR A 29 -18.93 -30.16 26.05
C THR A 29 -20.41 -30.26 26.40
N GLY A 30 -21.26 -30.14 25.39
CA GLY A 30 -22.68 -30.46 25.47
C GLY A 30 -23.10 -31.07 24.14
N THR A 31 -23.19 -32.39 24.12
CA THR A 31 -23.79 -33.22 23.06
C THR A 31 -25.30 -33.04 23.06
N ASP A 32 -25.94 -33.06 21.89
CA ASP A 32 -26.83 -34.17 21.48
C ASP A 32 -27.40 -33.97 20.07
N ASN A 33 -27.56 -35.10 19.38
CA ASN A 33 -27.81 -35.29 17.95
C ASN A 33 -29.31 -35.34 17.57
N ALA A 34 -29.63 -34.99 16.32
CA ALA A 34 -30.65 -35.61 15.42
C ALA A 34 -30.54 -34.90 14.05
N VAL A 35 -29.92 -35.44 13.00
CA VAL A 35 -30.38 -36.47 12.03
C VAL A 35 -31.78 -36.23 11.44
N ASP A 36 -31.79 -35.72 10.21
CA ASP A 36 -32.66 -36.09 9.06
C ASP A 36 -31.99 -35.43 7.84
N ASP A 37 -31.17 -36.12 7.04
CA ASP A 37 -31.42 -37.17 6.04
C ASP A 37 -31.94 -36.67 4.67
N LEU A 38 -31.00 -36.78 3.71
CA LEU A 38 -31.09 -37.03 2.27
C LEU A 38 -32.02 -36.22 1.36
N SER A 39 -31.39 -35.53 0.39
CA SER A 39 -31.78 -35.41 -1.03
C SER A 39 -31.06 -34.18 -1.61
N ASN A 40 -30.38 -34.13 -2.75
CA ASN A 40 -30.17 -35.05 -3.86
C ASN A 40 -29.28 -34.28 -4.86
N GLN A 41 -28.61 -35.02 -5.74
CA GLN A 41 -28.04 -34.59 -7.01
C GLN A 41 -26.83 -33.66 -7.02
N GLY A 42 -25.70 -34.28 -7.34
CA GLY A 42 -24.56 -33.62 -7.93
C GLY A 42 -24.92 -32.92 -9.23
N LYS A 43 -24.22 -31.81 -9.45
CA LYS A 43 -23.92 -31.31 -10.78
C LYS A 43 -22.43 -30.99 -10.76
N ALA A 44 -21.65 -31.88 -11.37
CA ALA A 44 -20.37 -31.48 -11.91
C ALA A 44 -20.67 -30.32 -12.87
N VAL A 45 -20.27 -29.11 -12.48
CA VAL A 45 -20.22 -27.99 -13.42
C VAL A 45 -18.88 -28.12 -14.09
N ASP A 46 -18.96 -28.59 -15.32
CA ASP A 46 -17.90 -28.56 -16.31
C ASP A 46 -17.21 -27.21 -16.31
N SER A 47 -15.89 -27.31 -16.31
CA SER A 47 -14.98 -26.27 -16.75
C SER A 47 -15.21 -26.04 -18.23
N GLU A 48 -16.16 -25.18 -18.59
CA GLU A 48 -16.30 -24.67 -19.96
C GLU A 48 -16.36 -23.14 -19.93
N ASN A 49 -15.27 -22.55 -20.42
CA ASN A 49 -15.19 -21.23 -21.02
C ASN A 49 -15.81 -20.09 -20.22
N MET A 50 -15.01 -19.55 -19.28
CA MET A 50 -14.95 -18.10 -19.21
C MET A 50 -14.45 -17.63 -20.58
N ASN A 51 -15.41 -17.28 -21.44
CA ASN A 51 -15.15 -16.43 -22.58
C ASN A 51 -14.26 -15.30 -22.09
N GLU A 52 -13.20 -15.01 -22.85
CA GLU A 52 -12.59 -13.69 -22.91
C GLU A 52 -13.74 -12.72 -23.24
N ASP A 53 -14.50 -12.34 -22.22
CA ASP A 53 -15.47 -11.26 -22.33
C ASP A 53 -14.61 -10.04 -22.59
N ASP A 54 -14.86 -9.41 -23.74
CA ASP A 54 -14.21 -8.23 -24.28
C ASP A 54 -14.20 -7.09 -23.23
N GLN A 55 -13.37 -7.19 -22.18
CA GLN A 55 -12.97 -6.03 -21.42
C GLN A 55 -12.19 -5.18 -22.40
N GLU A 56 -12.79 -4.04 -22.78
CA GLU A 56 -12.05 -2.95 -23.39
C GLU A 56 -10.84 -2.66 -22.48
N GLY A 57 -9.67 -3.14 -22.90
CA GLY A 57 -8.46 -3.05 -22.11
C GLY A 57 -8.11 -1.58 -21.86
N TYR A 58 -7.71 -1.24 -20.64
CA TYR A 58 -7.22 0.10 -20.34
C TYR A 58 -6.00 0.41 -21.21
N VAL A 59 -6.05 1.54 -21.92
CA VAL A 59 -4.95 2.06 -22.73
C VAL A 59 -4.32 3.24 -22.00
N PRO A 60 -3.09 3.09 -21.47
CA PRO A 60 -2.40 4.16 -20.76
C PRO A 60 -1.97 5.29 -21.69
N SER A 61 -1.83 6.49 -21.13
CA SER A 61 -1.23 7.63 -21.81
C SER A 61 0.31 7.52 -21.85
N GLU A 62 0.96 8.26 -22.75
CA GLU A 62 2.44 8.28 -22.84
C GLU A 62 3.12 8.77 -21.55
N THR A 63 2.41 9.55 -20.73
CA THR A 63 2.91 10.10 -19.46
C THR A 63 2.53 9.25 -18.24
N ASP A 64 1.78 8.16 -18.43
CA ASP A 64 1.40 7.29 -17.33
C ASP A 64 2.63 6.50 -16.84
N ILE A 65 2.79 6.38 -15.52
CA ILE A 65 3.79 5.51 -14.91
C ILE A 65 3.20 4.11 -14.89
N ILE A 66 3.73 3.22 -15.72
CA ILE A 66 3.14 1.89 -15.92
C ILE A 66 3.99 0.86 -15.20
N PHE A 67 3.38 0.09 -14.31
CA PHE A 67 3.96 -1.12 -13.76
C PHE A 67 3.29 -2.35 -14.34
N LYS A 68 4.03 -3.12 -15.14
CA LYS A 68 3.56 -4.33 -15.81
C LYS A 68 4.71 -5.33 -15.93
N GLU A 69 4.45 -6.61 -15.63
CA GLU A 69 5.42 -7.69 -15.80
C GLU A 69 6.78 -7.38 -15.16
N ASN A 70 6.75 -6.83 -13.94
CA ASN A 70 7.92 -6.40 -13.17
C ASN A 70 8.78 -5.31 -13.86
N THR A 71 8.22 -4.59 -14.82
CA THR A 71 8.84 -3.44 -15.50
C THR A 71 8.10 -2.18 -15.09
N LEU A 72 8.85 -1.12 -14.80
CA LEU A 72 8.32 0.20 -14.47
C LEU A 72 8.76 1.20 -15.55
N THR A 73 7.81 1.89 -16.18
CA THR A 73 8.10 2.93 -17.19
C THR A 73 7.92 4.34 -16.63
N ASN A 74 8.50 5.33 -17.32
CA ASN A 74 8.42 6.75 -16.93
C ASN A 74 8.88 7.00 -15.49
N VAL A 75 9.94 6.28 -15.07
CA VAL A 75 10.49 6.34 -13.71
C VAL A 75 10.96 7.76 -13.38
N GLU A 76 11.47 8.49 -14.37
CA GLU A 76 11.88 9.88 -14.24
C GLU A 76 10.71 10.81 -13.87
N LEU A 77 9.49 10.55 -14.36
CA LEU A 77 8.30 11.33 -13.98
C LEU A 77 7.90 11.03 -12.53
N LEU A 78 8.04 9.76 -12.12
CA LEU A 78 7.79 9.34 -10.75
C LEU A 78 8.81 9.96 -9.78
N ASP A 79 10.10 9.87 -10.10
CA ASP A 79 11.18 10.44 -9.29
C ASP A 79 11.04 11.98 -9.19
N GLN A 80 10.70 12.66 -10.29
CA GLN A 80 10.40 14.11 -10.25
C GLN A 80 9.21 14.43 -9.35
N PHE A 81 8.13 13.63 -9.43
CA PHE A 81 6.97 13.84 -8.57
C PHE A 81 7.32 13.68 -7.09
N VAL A 82 8.12 12.67 -6.74
CA VAL A 82 8.62 12.44 -5.36
C VAL A 82 9.36 13.66 -4.82
N GLU A 83 10.16 14.34 -5.65
CA GLU A 83 10.94 15.50 -5.23
C GLU A 83 10.07 16.76 -4.99
N VAL A 84 9.01 16.96 -5.79
CA VAL A 84 8.30 18.25 -5.83
C VAL A 84 6.94 18.25 -5.12
N ALA A 85 6.34 17.08 -4.87
CA ALA A 85 4.99 16.97 -4.33
C ALA A 85 4.92 16.89 -2.79
N GLY A 86 3.76 17.24 -2.24
CA GLY A 86 3.45 17.07 -0.82
C GLY A 86 4.24 18.00 0.11
N GLU A 87 4.28 17.65 1.39
CA GLU A 87 4.86 18.45 2.47
C GLU A 87 6.35 18.74 2.29
N LYS A 88 7.09 17.78 1.71
CA LYS A 88 8.54 17.90 1.47
C LYS A 88 8.88 18.64 0.17
N GLY A 89 7.89 18.80 -0.70
CA GLY A 89 8.01 19.49 -1.98
C GLY A 89 7.65 20.97 -1.89
N ASN A 90 7.77 21.65 -3.04
CA ASN A 90 7.40 23.07 -3.20
C ASN A 90 6.34 23.30 -4.27
N ASP A 91 5.96 22.25 -5.03
CA ASP A 91 4.94 22.31 -6.05
C ASP A 91 3.59 21.89 -5.47
N ASN A 92 2.55 22.69 -5.76
CA ASN A 92 1.21 22.54 -5.21
C ASN A 92 0.20 21.99 -6.21
N GLU A 93 0.62 21.65 -7.43
CA GLU A 93 -0.26 21.34 -8.56
C GLU A 93 0.20 20.12 -9.38
N SER A 94 1.42 19.62 -9.15
CA SER A 94 2.01 18.48 -9.86
C SER A 94 1.06 17.29 -9.82
N LYS A 95 0.98 16.58 -10.95
CA LYS A 95 0.09 15.43 -11.13
C LYS A 95 0.79 14.33 -11.88
N ILE A 96 0.62 13.10 -11.42
CA ILE A 96 1.00 11.89 -12.15
C ILE A 96 -0.15 10.88 -12.12
N ARG A 97 -0.08 9.90 -13.02
CA ARG A 97 -0.96 8.73 -13.02
C ARG A 97 -0.13 7.48 -12.95
N ILE A 98 -0.42 6.63 -11.98
CA ILE A 98 0.17 5.29 -11.87
C ILE A 98 -0.83 4.27 -12.39
N VAL A 99 -0.37 3.38 -13.26
CA VAL A 99 -1.16 2.31 -13.88
C VAL A 99 -0.50 0.98 -13.54
N LYS A 100 -1.16 0.17 -12.73
CA LYS A 100 -0.63 -1.10 -12.23
C LYS A 100 -1.41 -2.26 -12.83
N TYR A 101 -0.74 -3.05 -13.66
CA TYR A 101 -1.29 -4.30 -14.19
C TYR A 101 -1.07 -5.44 -13.21
N VAL A 102 -2.17 -6.12 -12.85
CA VAL A 102 -2.20 -7.29 -11.97
C VAL A 102 -3.05 -8.39 -12.62
N SER A 103 -3.04 -9.60 -12.06
CA SER A 103 -3.81 -10.73 -12.61
C SER A 103 -5.32 -10.47 -12.72
N GLN A 104 -5.84 -9.58 -11.89
CA GLN A 104 -7.25 -9.21 -11.80
C GLN A 104 -7.62 -8.00 -12.67
N GLY A 105 -6.70 -7.49 -13.50
CA GLY A 105 -6.93 -6.33 -14.36
C GLY A 105 -6.00 -5.17 -14.03
N VAL A 106 -6.54 -3.95 -14.05
CA VAL A 106 -5.75 -2.71 -13.93
C VAL A 106 -6.22 -1.89 -12.74
N MET A 107 -5.29 -1.54 -11.86
CA MET A 107 -5.49 -0.56 -10.80
C MET A 107 -4.84 0.76 -11.22
N ILE A 108 -5.60 1.86 -11.13
CA ILE A 108 -5.10 3.19 -11.51
C ILE A 108 -5.09 4.07 -10.26
N TYR A 109 -4.05 4.89 -10.12
CA TYR A 109 -3.94 5.89 -9.05
C TYR A 109 -3.54 7.23 -9.65
N ASP A 110 -4.47 8.20 -9.60
CA ASP A 110 -4.16 9.59 -9.89
C ASP A 110 -3.60 10.23 -8.62
N LEU A 111 -2.35 10.70 -8.68
CA LEU A 111 -1.70 11.40 -7.57
C LEU A 111 -1.57 12.87 -7.93
N GLN A 112 -1.96 13.75 -7.02
CA GLN A 112 -1.87 15.20 -7.21
C GLN A 112 -1.32 15.88 -5.94
N SER A 113 -0.30 16.71 -6.09
CA SER A 113 0.11 17.62 -5.02
C SER A 113 -0.95 18.68 -4.80
N ARG A 114 -1.24 19.00 -3.54
CA ARG A 114 -2.27 19.96 -3.12
C ARG A 114 -1.70 20.86 -2.04
N TYR A 115 -2.29 22.04 -1.93
CA TYR A 115 -1.98 23.01 -0.89
C TYR A 115 -3.23 23.73 -0.42
N ASP A 116 -3.35 23.90 0.89
CA ASP A 116 -4.36 24.75 1.51
C ASP A 116 -3.65 25.96 2.13
N ASP A 117 -3.97 27.15 1.64
CA ASP A 117 -3.39 28.41 2.06
C ASP A 117 -3.90 28.88 3.43
N THR A 118 -5.07 28.40 3.85
CA THR A 118 -5.73 28.77 5.10
C THR A 118 -5.07 28.08 6.28
N VAL A 119 -4.67 26.81 6.11
CA VAL A 119 -3.93 26.07 7.14
C VAL A 119 -2.42 26.04 6.86
N GLY A 120 -1.97 26.34 5.64
CA GLY A 120 -0.57 26.34 5.26
C GLY A 120 0.04 24.95 5.08
N HIS A 121 -0.78 23.95 4.73
CA HIS A 121 -0.36 22.55 4.60
C HIS A 121 -0.38 22.07 3.15
N ARG A 122 0.63 21.30 2.78
CA ARG A 122 0.69 20.54 1.52
C ARG A 122 0.44 19.07 1.78
N TRP A 123 -0.16 18.39 0.81
CA TRP A 123 -0.34 16.94 0.81
C TRP A 123 -0.42 16.41 -0.61
N ILE A 124 -0.36 15.10 -0.75
CA ILE A 124 -0.63 14.36 -1.97
C ILE A 124 -2.03 13.77 -1.85
N GLU A 125 -2.93 14.20 -2.71
CA GLU A 125 -4.23 13.56 -2.93
C GLU A 125 -4.03 12.33 -3.82
N VAL A 126 -4.55 11.19 -3.39
CA VAL A 126 -4.54 9.94 -4.15
C VAL A 126 -5.97 9.59 -4.48
N LEU A 127 -6.27 9.42 -5.77
CA LEU A 127 -7.57 9.00 -6.28
C LEU A 127 -7.42 7.63 -6.94
N PRO A 128 -7.79 6.54 -6.24
CA PRO A 128 -7.84 5.21 -6.83
C PRO A 128 -8.99 5.10 -7.84
N ASP A 129 -8.73 4.50 -8.98
CA ASP A 129 -9.72 4.08 -9.96
C ASP A 129 -9.58 2.57 -10.19
N MET A 130 -10.64 1.86 -9.80
CA MET A 130 -10.76 0.40 -9.84
C MET A 130 -11.73 -0.07 -10.92
N SER A 131 -12.13 0.81 -11.85
CA SER A 131 -13.10 0.48 -12.91
C SER A 131 -12.64 -0.62 -13.87
N TYR A 132 -11.33 -0.83 -13.99
CA TYR A 132 -10.70 -1.90 -14.79
C TYR A 132 -10.19 -3.07 -13.93
N TYR A 133 -10.53 -3.09 -12.64
CA TYR A 133 -10.16 -4.13 -11.70
C TYR A 133 -11.34 -5.05 -11.41
N GLN A 134 -11.14 -6.36 -11.55
CA GLN A 134 -12.12 -7.37 -11.20
C GLN A 134 -11.79 -8.00 -9.85
N SER A 135 -12.52 -7.61 -8.81
CA SER A 135 -12.40 -8.29 -7.52
C SER A 135 -13.02 -9.68 -7.57
N TYR A 136 -12.48 -10.60 -6.77
CA TYR A 136 -13.04 -11.94 -6.60
C TYR A 136 -13.79 -12.08 -5.27
N GLU A 137 -14.70 -13.05 -5.20
CA GLU A 137 -15.47 -13.31 -3.97
C GLU A 137 -14.54 -13.72 -2.82
N GLY A 138 -14.61 -12.99 -1.70
CA GLY A 138 -13.75 -13.22 -0.54
C GLY A 138 -12.45 -12.41 -0.53
N GLU A 139 -12.17 -11.62 -1.58
CA GLU A 139 -11.06 -10.67 -1.56
C GLU A 139 -11.30 -9.57 -0.52
N THR A 140 -10.34 -9.38 0.39
CA THR A 140 -10.32 -8.20 1.26
C THR A 140 -9.67 -7.05 0.51
N GLN A 141 -10.46 -6.05 0.11
CA GLN A 141 -9.92 -4.85 -0.52
C GLN A 141 -9.22 -3.97 0.52
N ASP A 142 -7.99 -3.55 0.20
CA ASP A 142 -7.27 -2.56 1.01
C ASP A 142 -8.07 -1.27 1.06
N VAL A 143 -8.19 -0.67 2.25
CA VAL A 143 -8.85 0.63 2.47
C VAL A 143 -8.26 1.70 1.55
N PHE A 144 -6.99 1.58 1.17
CA PHE A 144 -6.32 2.43 0.20
C PHE A 144 -7.08 2.53 -1.13
N ASN A 145 -7.65 1.42 -1.60
CA ASN A 145 -8.28 1.30 -2.92
C ASN A 145 -9.76 1.70 -2.91
N ASN A 146 -10.37 1.80 -1.73
CA ASN A 146 -11.82 1.96 -1.57
C ASN A 146 -12.25 3.43 -1.52
N ALA A 147 -11.32 4.36 -1.28
CA ALA A 147 -11.62 5.78 -1.16
C ALA A 147 -10.40 6.64 -1.45
N PRO A 148 -10.60 7.90 -1.86
CA PRO A 148 -9.55 8.91 -1.91
C PRO A 148 -8.72 8.99 -0.63
N GLN A 149 -7.40 9.12 -0.78
CA GLN A 149 -6.47 9.29 0.34
C GLN A 149 -5.82 10.68 0.31
N GLN A 150 -5.41 11.13 1.49
CA GLN A 150 -4.51 12.27 1.66
C GLN A 150 -3.28 11.74 2.38
N CYS A 151 -2.11 11.90 1.76
CA CYS A 151 -0.82 11.48 2.29
C CYS A 151 0.11 12.70 2.35
N ASN A 152 0.94 12.84 3.38
CA ASN A 152 1.74 14.06 3.52
C ASN A 152 2.83 14.15 2.46
N TYR A 153 3.54 13.05 2.19
CA TYR A 153 4.64 13.04 1.23
C TYR A 153 4.86 11.63 0.66
N MET A 154 5.71 11.55 -0.36
CA MET A 154 6.16 10.31 -0.98
C MET A 154 7.68 10.22 -0.89
N GLU A 155 8.24 9.02 -0.73
CA GLU A 155 9.69 8.80 -0.83
C GLU A 155 10.00 7.51 -1.57
N LYS A 156 11.15 7.49 -2.22
CA LYS A 156 11.81 6.27 -2.70
C LYS A 156 12.62 5.69 -1.56
N HIS A 157 12.19 4.55 -1.04
CA HIS A 157 12.95 3.81 -0.04
C HIS A 157 13.92 2.87 -0.76
N THR A 158 15.22 3.16 -0.68
CA THR A 158 16.29 2.30 -1.22
C THR A 158 17.10 1.73 -0.05
N THR A 159 17.41 0.43 -0.06
CA THR A 159 18.25 -0.19 0.97
C THR A 159 19.28 -1.11 0.33
N SER A 160 20.56 -0.90 0.68
CA SER A 160 21.68 -1.67 0.15
C SER A 160 21.71 -3.12 0.64
N GLU A 161 20.96 -3.44 1.70
CA GLU A 161 20.98 -4.76 2.33
C GLU A 161 19.90 -5.70 1.76
N HIS A 162 18.80 -5.14 1.24
CA HIS A 162 17.66 -5.87 0.73
C HIS A 162 17.08 -5.17 -0.52
N PRO A 163 17.64 -5.39 -1.72
CA PRO A 163 17.16 -4.73 -2.94
C PRO A 163 15.68 -5.03 -3.26
N ASP A 164 15.15 -6.18 -2.80
CA ASP A 164 13.73 -6.53 -2.93
C ASP A 164 12.81 -5.72 -1.99
N ASP A 165 13.39 -4.97 -1.04
CA ASP A 165 12.71 -4.04 -0.14
C ASP A 165 12.69 -2.59 -0.66
N GLU A 166 13.13 -2.38 -1.90
CA GLU A 166 13.09 -1.05 -2.50
C GLU A 166 11.69 -0.73 -3.05
N TYR A 167 11.05 0.30 -2.50
CA TYR A 167 9.70 0.71 -2.88
C TYR A 167 9.57 2.21 -2.87
N TYR A 168 8.73 2.71 -3.77
CA TYR A 168 8.09 4.00 -3.60
C TYR A 168 6.98 3.89 -2.57
N LYS A 169 7.01 4.77 -1.58
CA LYS A 169 6.09 4.76 -0.45
C LYS A 169 5.41 6.10 -0.28
N LEU A 170 4.10 6.07 -0.04
CA LEU A 170 3.34 7.21 0.47
C LEU A 170 3.32 7.14 1.99
N PHE A 171 3.52 8.28 2.65
CA PHE A 171 3.64 8.37 4.09
C PHE A 171 2.56 9.25 4.71
N GLU A 172 2.24 8.93 5.96
CA GLU A 172 1.31 9.66 6.82
C GLU A 172 -0.05 9.85 6.13
N CYS A 173 -0.55 8.76 5.55
CA CYS A 173 -1.85 8.78 4.90
C CYS A 173 -2.96 8.76 5.95
N ARG A 174 -4.10 9.35 5.61
CA ARG A 174 -5.27 9.45 6.49
C ARG A 174 -5.68 8.12 7.15
N THR A 175 -5.49 7.00 6.45
CA THR A 175 -5.94 5.68 6.88
C THR A 175 -4.82 4.75 7.36
N HIS A 176 -3.57 4.98 6.96
CA HIS A 176 -2.39 4.20 7.37
C HIS A 176 -1.11 5.05 7.36
N TRP A 177 -0.13 4.64 8.18
CA TRP A 177 1.14 5.35 8.28
C TRP A 177 1.99 5.28 7.01
N GLU A 178 2.03 4.13 6.34
CA GLU A 178 2.74 3.97 5.06
C GLU A 178 1.99 3.07 4.10
N TYR A 179 2.09 3.37 2.80
CA TYR A 179 1.64 2.53 1.72
C TYR A 179 2.75 2.33 0.70
N ARG A 180 3.09 1.06 0.40
CA ARG A 180 4.02 0.71 -0.68
C ARG A 180 3.23 0.72 -2.00
N ILE A 181 3.53 1.65 -2.89
CA ILE A 181 2.74 1.82 -4.12
C ILE A 181 3.35 1.07 -5.31
N LEU A 182 4.67 1.18 -5.48
CA LEU A 182 5.42 0.60 -6.59
C LEU A 182 6.76 0.08 -6.08
N PRO A 183 7.25 -1.09 -6.56
CA PRO A 183 8.62 -1.48 -6.33
C PRO A 183 9.58 -0.55 -7.08
N VAL A 184 10.81 -0.43 -6.59
CA VAL A 184 11.92 0.11 -7.38
C VAL A 184 12.46 -1.05 -8.20
N VAL A 185 12.34 -0.96 -9.51
CA VAL A 185 12.93 -1.94 -10.42
C VAL A 185 14.27 -1.37 -10.86
N GLY A 186 15.36 -2.09 -10.60
CA GLY A 186 16.67 -1.72 -11.13
C GLY A 186 16.64 -1.73 -12.66
N GLU A 187 17.40 -0.84 -13.29
CA GLU A 187 17.65 -0.96 -14.74
C GLU A 187 18.32 -2.31 -14.98
N GLY A 188 17.57 -3.26 -15.55
CA GLY A 188 18.14 -4.51 -16.00
C GLY A 188 19.24 -4.16 -17.01
N GLU A 189 20.47 -4.54 -16.72
CA GLU A 189 21.50 -4.61 -17.75
C GLU A 189 21.00 -5.64 -18.79
N GLU A 190 20.48 -5.16 -19.92
CA GLU A 190 20.25 -5.98 -21.12
C GLU A 190 21.55 -6.60 -21.64
#